data_AF-A0A7R9YVK4-F1
#
_entry.id   AF-A0A7R9YVK4-F1
#
_cell.length_a   1.000
_cell.length_b   1.000
_cell.length_c   1.000
_cell.angle_alpha   90.00
_cell.angle_beta   90.00
_cell.angle_gamma   90.00
#
_symmetry.space_group_name_H-M   'P 1'
#
loop_
_entity.id
_entity.type
_entity.pdbx_description
1 polymer ?
#
loop_
_entity_poly.entity_id
_entity_poly.type
_entity_poly.pdbx_seq_one_letter_code
_entity_poly.pdbx_strand_id
1 'polypeptide(L)'
;AEFARYFQQLLKHKGDHVRKVYRCVTSRPPPVGVMVHYLKEHVRAAGEPFHTLVFDAPAEGLVRAELHVLKVEPVALTGEAAKEWGPCAYETEILLVTGRTHQIRCQLAHEGCPLLGDVLYAALTAHAARCSAM
;
A
#
# COMPACT_ATOMS: atom_id res chain seq x y z
N ALA A 1 21.69 -23.72 -0.47
CA ALA A 1 21.18 -24.11 0.86
C ALA A 1 19.75 -24.63 0.71
N GLU A 2 19.45 -25.83 1.21
CA GLU A 2 18.17 -26.53 1.07
C GLU A 2 16.97 -25.72 1.61
N PHE A 3 17.16 -25.08 2.77
CA PHE A 3 16.16 -24.23 3.41
C PHE A 3 15.66 -23.09 2.52
N ALA A 4 16.56 -22.39 1.83
CA ALA A 4 16.19 -21.23 1.00
C ALA A 4 15.25 -21.64 -0.14
N ARG A 5 15.51 -22.80 -0.78
CA ARG A 5 14.65 -23.35 -1.83
C ARG A 5 13.28 -23.76 -1.28
N TYR A 6 13.26 -24.43 -0.13
CA TYR A 6 12.02 -24.81 0.55
C TYR A 6 11.18 -23.59 0.93
N PHE A 7 11.78 -22.58 1.56
CA PHE A 7 11.08 -21.37 1.97
C PHE A 7 10.55 -20.56 0.79
N GLN A 8 11.31 -20.49 -0.31
CA GLN A 8 10.83 -19.88 -1.56
C GLN A 8 9.60 -20.60 -2.13
N GLN A 9 9.50 -21.92 -2.00
CA GLN A 9 8.30 -22.66 -2.41
C GLN A 9 7.11 -22.26 -1.54
N LEU A 10 7.28 -22.19 -0.21
CA LEU A 10 6.21 -21.74 0.69
C LEU A 10 5.73 -20.32 0.36
N LEU A 11 6.64 -19.40 0.01
CA LEU A 11 6.29 -18.02 -0.38
C LEU A 11 5.50 -17.92 -1.69
N LYS A 12 5.58 -18.92 -2.59
CA LYS A 12 4.79 -18.95 -3.83
C LYS A 12 3.32 -19.30 -3.58
N HIS A 13 3.03 -20.02 -2.50
CA HIS A 13 1.68 -20.35 -2.05
C HIS A 13 1.13 -19.21 -1.19
N LYS A 14 0.46 -18.28 -1.84
CA LYS A 14 0.01 -16.98 -1.32
C LYS A 14 -0.97 -17.15 -0.14
N GLY A 15 -0.45 -17.06 1.09
CA GLY A 15 -1.24 -17.08 2.33
C GLY A 15 -1.46 -18.46 2.95
N ASP A 16 -1.14 -19.54 2.23
CA ASP A 16 -1.38 -20.92 2.69
C ASP A 16 -0.39 -21.36 3.76
N HIS A 17 0.87 -20.97 3.60
CA HIS A 17 1.96 -21.43 4.47
C HIS A 17 2.70 -20.29 5.19
N VAL A 18 2.70 -19.09 4.59
CA VAL A 18 3.34 -17.91 5.17
C VAL A 18 2.32 -16.78 5.23
N ARG A 19 2.07 -16.29 6.45
CA ARG A 19 1.21 -15.12 6.71
C ARG A 19 2.10 -13.93 7.02
N LYS A 20 1.79 -12.78 6.41
CA LYS A 20 2.50 -11.52 6.62
C LYS A 20 1.50 -10.48 7.10
N VAL A 21 1.68 -10.02 8.33
CA VAL A 21 0.85 -8.99 8.94
C VAL A 21 1.70 -7.74 9.16
N TYR A 22 1.17 -6.59 8.78
CA TYR A 22 1.84 -5.30 8.88
C TYR A 22 1.01 -4.35 9.73
N ARG A 23 1.68 -3.50 10.51
CA ARG A 23 1.08 -2.32 11.13
C ARG A 23 1.63 -1.09 10.44
N CYS A 24 0.76 -0.13 10.18
CA CYS A 24 1.12 1.13 9.54
C CYS A 24 0.22 2.24 10.05
N VAL A 25 0.61 3.49 9.83
CA VAL A 25 -0.18 4.67 10.19
C VAL A 25 -0.61 5.38 8.92
N THR A 26 -1.90 5.60 8.75
CA THR A 26 -2.50 6.29 7.60
C THR A 26 -3.06 7.64 8.00
N SER A 27 -3.11 8.57 7.04
CA SER A 27 -3.68 9.91 7.25
C SER A 27 -5.21 9.92 7.32
N ARG A 28 -5.86 8.91 6.74
CA ARG A 28 -7.31 8.67 6.75
C ARG A 28 -7.58 7.21 7.07
N PRO A 29 -8.76 6.86 7.62
CA PRO A 29 -9.07 5.48 7.94
C PRO A 29 -9.38 4.71 6.64
N PRO A 30 -8.59 3.69 6.27
CA PRO A 30 -8.94 2.84 5.13
C PRO A 30 -10.17 1.98 5.46
N PRO A 31 -10.93 1.55 4.45
CA PRO A 31 -12.04 0.63 4.66
C PRO A 31 -11.53 -0.72 5.22
N VAL A 32 -12.16 -1.19 6.29
CA VAL A 32 -11.89 -2.53 6.85
C VAL A 32 -12.43 -3.59 5.90
N GLY A 33 -11.66 -4.64 5.66
CA GLY A 33 -12.04 -5.75 4.79
C GLY A 33 -11.04 -6.02 3.67
N VAL A 34 -11.53 -6.71 2.63
CA VAL A 34 -10.71 -7.15 1.50
C VAL A 34 -10.53 -5.99 0.50
N MET A 35 -9.28 -5.70 0.15
CA MET A 35 -8.92 -4.70 -0.84
C MET A 35 -8.23 -5.38 -2.03
N VAL A 36 -8.82 -5.23 -3.22
CA VAL A 36 -8.32 -5.83 -4.46
C VAL A 36 -8.10 -4.74 -5.48
N HIS A 37 -6.88 -4.70 -6.01
CA HIS A 37 -6.53 -3.83 -7.12
C HIS A 37 -5.70 -4.58 -8.16
N TYR A 38 -5.47 -3.95 -9.30
CA TYR A 38 -4.64 -4.44 -10.38
C TYR A 38 -3.47 -3.49 -10.59
N LEU A 39 -2.25 -4.03 -10.56
CA LEU A 39 -1.03 -3.24 -10.48
C LEU A 39 -0.24 -3.31 -11.78
N LYS A 40 0.31 -2.17 -12.19
CA LYS A 40 1.41 -2.12 -13.17
C LYS A 40 2.70 -1.89 -12.41
N GLU A 41 3.51 -2.92 -12.27
CA GLU A 41 4.79 -2.87 -11.54
C GLU A 41 5.91 -2.26 -12.40
N HIS A 42 6.96 -1.77 -11.75
CA HIS A 42 8.18 -1.25 -12.38
C HIS A 42 7.95 -0.09 -13.36
N VAL A 43 6.99 0.78 -13.08
CA VAL A 43 6.74 1.99 -13.88
C VAL A 43 7.82 3.02 -13.58
N ARG A 44 8.37 3.59 -14.65
CA ARG A 44 9.37 4.66 -14.58
C ARG A 44 9.27 5.52 -15.84
N ALA A 45 8.90 6.80 -15.69
CA ALA A 45 9.14 7.82 -16.70
C ALA A 45 10.52 8.45 -16.50
N ALA A 46 11.02 9.17 -17.51
CA ALA A 46 12.27 9.91 -17.41
C ALA A 46 12.18 10.96 -16.28
N GLY A 47 13.09 10.88 -15.31
CA GLY A 47 13.10 11.77 -14.14
C GLY A 47 12.26 11.30 -12.95
N GLU A 48 11.50 10.21 -13.07
CA GLU A 48 10.69 9.67 -11.97
C GLU A 48 11.37 8.47 -11.26
N PRO A 49 11.15 8.31 -9.95
CA PRO A 49 11.51 7.09 -9.23
C PRO A 49 10.62 5.92 -9.69
N PHE A 50 11.16 4.71 -9.56
CA PHE A 50 10.39 3.49 -9.80
C PHE A 50 9.18 3.44 -8.86
N HIS A 51 8.00 3.23 -9.43
CA HIS A 51 6.76 3.13 -8.69
C HIS A 51 5.80 2.12 -9.31
N THR A 52 4.69 1.88 -8.60
CA THR A 52 3.63 0.97 -9.02
C THR A 52 2.36 1.77 -9.23
N LEU A 53 1.74 1.63 -10.41
CA LEU A 53 0.42 2.21 -10.68
C LEU A 53 -0.67 1.24 -10.26
N VAL A 54 -1.80 1.80 -9.80
CA VAL A 54 -2.95 1.06 -9.26
C VAL A 54 -4.16 1.31 -10.16
N PHE A 55 -4.94 0.26 -10.42
CA PHE A 55 -6.15 0.28 -11.22
C PHE A 55 -7.25 -0.54 -10.53
N ASP A 56 -8.50 -0.09 -10.66
CA ASP A 56 -9.67 -0.75 -10.04
C ASP A 56 -10.14 -1.98 -10.83
N ALA A 57 -9.82 -2.04 -12.13
CA ALA A 57 -10.25 -3.09 -13.04
C ALA A 57 -9.07 -3.86 -13.67
N PRO A 58 -9.25 -5.15 -13.98
CA PRO A 58 -8.23 -5.93 -14.69
C PRO A 58 -8.03 -5.40 -16.11
N ALA A 59 -6.78 -5.40 -16.56
CA ALA A 59 -6.41 -5.14 -17.95
C ALA A 59 -5.15 -5.95 -18.31
N GLU A 60 -4.87 -6.05 -19.61
CA GLU A 60 -3.68 -6.74 -20.09
C GLU A 60 -2.40 -6.15 -19.47
N GLY A 61 -1.51 -7.03 -19.00
CA GLY A 61 -0.26 -6.64 -18.36
C GLY A 61 -0.38 -6.17 -16.90
N LEU A 62 -1.59 -6.10 -16.33
CA LEU A 62 -1.77 -5.81 -14.91
C LEU A 62 -1.76 -7.08 -14.06
N VAL A 63 -1.17 -7.01 -12.88
CA VAL A 63 -1.14 -8.12 -11.93
C VAL A 63 -2.08 -7.87 -10.76
N ARG A 64 -2.89 -8.87 -10.41
CA ARG A 64 -3.78 -8.78 -9.25
C ARG A 64 -2.98 -8.66 -7.94
N ALA A 65 -3.42 -7.73 -7.10
CA ALA A 65 -2.93 -7.48 -5.76
C ALA A 65 -4.07 -7.49 -4.74
N GLU A 66 -3.88 -8.23 -3.66
CA GLU A 66 -4.85 -8.38 -2.58
C GLU A 66 -4.17 -8.19 -1.22
N LEU A 67 -4.81 -7.39 -0.38
CA LEU A 67 -4.53 -7.25 1.04
C LEU A 67 -5.86 -7.17 1.80
N HIS A 68 -5.84 -7.52 3.09
CA HIS A 68 -7.01 -7.36 3.96
C HIS A 68 -6.65 -6.37 5.05
N VAL A 69 -7.44 -5.31 5.17
CA VAL A 69 -7.40 -4.41 6.32
C VAL A 69 -8.16 -5.11 7.45
N LEU A 70 -7.44 -5.53 8.48
CA LEU A 70 -8.00 -6.28 9.60
C LEU A 70 -8.59 -5.36 10.67
N LYS A 71 -7.92 -4.25 10.93
CA LYS A 71 -8.26 -3.33 12.02
C LYS A 71 -7.78 -1.92 11.70
N VAL A 72 -8.57 -0.93 12.09
CA VAL A 72 -8.23 0.50 12.00
C VAL A 72 -8.61 1.17 13.32
N GLU A 73 -7.65 1.83 13.97
CA GLU A 73 -7.88 2.55 15.22
C GLU A 73 -7.38 3.98 15.13
N PRO A 74 -8.17 4.99 15.55
CA PRO A 74 -7.68 6.35 15.63
C PRO A 74 -6.59 6.45 16.70
N VAL A 75 -5.52 7.16 16.36
CA VAL A 75 -4.40 7.43 17.27
C VAL A 75 -4.11 8.92 17.31
N ALA A 76 -3.86 9.44 18.51
CA ALA A 76 -3.44 10.82 18.69
C ALA A 76 -1.93 10.94 18.44
N LEU A 77 -1.54 11.84 17.54
CA LEU A 77 -0.14 12.21 17.37
C LEU A 77 0.22 13.31 18.36
N THR A 78 1.47 13.33 18.80
CA THR A 78 2.01 14.35 19.71
C THR A 78 3.37 14.87 19.22
N GLY A 79 3.82 15.99 19.78
CA GLY A 79 5.15 16.56 19.47
C GLY A 79 5.31 16.95 17.99
N GLU A 80 6.47 16.66 17.43
CA GLU A 80 6.80 16.99 16.03
C GLU A 80 5.88 16.27 15.03
N ALA A 81 5.47 15.03 15.33
CA ALA A 81 4.54 14.29 14.47
C ALA A 81 3.18 15.00 14.34
N ALA A 82 2.67 15.56 15.44
CA ALA A 82 1.43 16.33 15.41
C ALA A 82 1.58 17.65 14.64
N LYS A 83 2.76 18.29 14.70
CA LYS A 83 3.05 19.51 13.94
C LYS A 83 3.12 19.23 12.43
N GLU A 84 3.67 18.08 12.05
CA GLU A 84 3.85 17.70 10.64
C GLU A 84 2.59 17.13 9.99
N TRP A 85 1.89 16.20 10.66
CA TRP A 85 0.77 15.45 10.08
C TRP A 85 -0.60 15.75 10.70
N GLY A 86 -0.67 16.64 11.69
CA GLY A 86 -1.87 16.93 12.45
C GLY A 86 -2.06 16.01 13.67
N PRO A 87 -3.05 16.29 14.54
CA PRO A 87 -3.16 15.63 15.84
C PRO A 87 -3.75 14.21 15.77
N CYS A 88 -4.31 13.79 14.63
CA CYS A 88 -5.02 12.53 14.49
C CYS A 88 -4.51 11.75 13.28
N ALA A 89 -4.29 10.45 13.48
CA ALA A 89 -3.99 9.50 12.42
C ALA A 89 -4.70 8.16 12.72
N TYR A 90 -4.44 7.15 11.89
CA TYR A 90 -5.09 5.85 12.03
C TYR A 90 -4.06 4.74 11.97
N GLU A 91 -3.94 4.00 13.06
CA GLU A 91 -3.17 2.77 13.08
C GLU A 91 -3.97 1.66 12.38
N THR A 92 -3.38 1.08 11.34
CA THR A 92 -4.00 0.12 10.45
C THR A 92 -3.21 -1.20 10.47
N GLU A 93 -3.90 -2.30 10.78
CA GLU A 93 -3.37 -3.66 10.70
C GLU A 93 -3.79 -4.31 9.38
N ILE A 94 -2.82 -4.87 8.65
CA ILE A 94 -3.01 -5.40 7.29
C ILE A 94 -2.46 -6.81 7.17
N LEU A 95 -3.30 -7.75 6.75
CA LEU A 95 -2.86 -9.06 6.24
C LEU A 95 -2.53 -8.94 4.75
N LEU A 96 -1.29 -9.23 4.38
CA LEU A 96 -0.83 -9.16 3.01
C LEU A 96 -0.99 -10.52 2.31
N VAL A 97 -1.94 -10.63 1.39
CA VAL A 97 -2.24 -11.87 0.66
C VAL A 97 -1.31 -12.07 -0.54
N THR A 98 -1.10 -11.01 -1.34
CA THR A 98 -0.10 -10.98 -2.41
C THR A 98 1.09 -10.11 -2.02
N GLY A 99 2.29 -10.40 -2.51
CA GLY A 99 3.50 -9.61 -2.21
C GLY A 99 4.03 -8.84 -3.41
N ARG A 100 3.31 -7.83 -3.92
CA ARG A 100 3.77 -6.99 -5.04
C ARG A 100 4.66 -5.84 -4.57
N THR A 101 5.45 -5.30 -5.48
CA THR A 101 6.34 -4.18 -5.19
C THR A 101 5.53 -2.96 -4.72
N HIS A 102 5.85 -2.46 -3.52
CA HIS A 102 5.16 -1.34 -2.86
C HIS A 102 3.65 -1.52 -2.64
N GLN A 103 3.15 -2.75 -2.63
CA GLN A 103 1.71 -3.03 -2.66
C GLN A 103 0.87 -2.25 -1.62
N ILE A 104 1.22 -2.36 -0.33
CA ILE A 104 0.47 -1.67 0.74
C ILE A 104 0.48 -0.15 0.51
N ARG A 105 1.65 0.39 0.18
CA ARG A 105 1.86 1.83 -0.03
C ARG A 105 0.99 2.38 -1.16
N CYS A 106 1.05 1.74 -2.33
CA CYS A 106 0.33 2.21 -3.51
C CYS A 106 -1.19 2.00 -3.38
N GLN A 107 -1.65 0.85 -2.88
CA GLN A 107 -3.07 0.57 -2.73
C GLN A 107 -3.73 1.53 -1.72
N LEU A 108 -3.10 1.78 -0.57
CA LEU A 108 -3.65 2.72 0.42
C LEU A 108 -3.64 4.17 -0.07
N ALA A 109 -2.61 4.59 -0.80
CA ALA A 109 -2.57 5.92 -1.39
C ALA A 109 -3.64 6.10 -2.48
N HIS A 110 -3.88 5.08 -3.31
CA HIS A 110 -4.96 5.05 -4.31
C HIS A 110 -6.35 5.20 -3.67
N GLU A 111 -6.56 4.55 -2.53
CA GLU A 111 -7.80 4.67 -1.72
C GLU A 111 -7.91 6.00 -0.95
N GLY A 112 -7.00 6.95 -1.20
CA GLY A 112 -6.98 8.24 -0.50
C GLY A 112 -6.60 8.16 0.97
N CYS A 113 -6.01 7.05 1.40
CA CYS A 113 -5.56 6.77 2.78
C CYS A 113 -4.04 6.55 2.85
N PRO A 114 -3.20 7.47 2.32
CA PRO A 114 -1.76 7.25 2.23
C PRO A 114 -1.11 7.05 3.60
N LEU A 115 0.00 6.30 3.61
CA LEU A 115 0.84 6.13 4.80
C LEU A 115 1.48 7.46 5.19
N LEU A 116 1.55 7.74 6.50
CA LEU A 116 2.33 8.87 7.00
C LEU A 116 3.82 8.68 6.71
N GLY A 117 4.48 9.74 6.27
CA GLY A 117 5.90 9.72 5.88
C GLY A 117 6.19 9.11 4.50
N ASP A 118 5.18 8.66 3.73
CA ASP A 118 5.40 8.13 2.39
C ASP A 118 5.59 9.24 1.35
N VAL A 119 6.84 9.68 1.20
CA VAL A 119 7.22 10.76 0.29
C VAL A 119 6.89 10.48 -1.18
N LEU A 120 6.92 9.21 -1.59
CA LEU A 120 6.73 8.83 -2.99
C LEU A 120 5.25 8.88 -3.38
N TYR A 121 4.43 8.10 -2.67
CA TYR A 121 3.02 7.98 -3.05
C TYR A 121 2.20 9.19 -2.62
N ALA A 122 2.62 9.93 -1.59
CA ALA A 122 2.04 11.25 -1.29
C ALA A 122 2.25 12.25 -2.45
N ALA A 123 3.44 12.29 -3.06
CA ALA A 123 3.72 13.18 -4.18
C ALA A 123 2.94 12.78 -5.45
N LEU A 124 2.88 11.48 -5.76
CA LEU A 124 2.16 10.97 -6.94
C LEU A 124 0.64 11.20 -6.84
N THR A 125 0.04 10.96 -5.67
CA THR A 125 -1.39 11.21 -5.46
C THR A 125 -1.74 12.69 -5.45
N ALA A 126 -0.90 13.54 -4.86
CA ALA A 126 -1.08 14.99 -4.92
C ALA A 126 -1.02 15.52 -6.36
N HIS A 127 -0.19 14.93 -7.24
CA HIS A 127 -0.15 15.30 -8.66
C HIS A 127 -1.39 14.85 -9.44
N ALA A 128 -1.87 13.62 -9.22
CA ALA A 128 -3.07 13.11 -9.89
C ALA A 128 -4.34 13.94 -9.59
N ALA A 129 -4.47 14.43 -8.35
CA ALA A 129 -5.56 15.32 -7.95
C ALA A 129 -5.51 16.69 -8.65
N ARG A 130 -4.32 17.17 -9.05
CA ARG A 130 -4.16 18.45 -9.77
C ARG A 130 -4.48 18.34 -11.26
N CYS A 131 -4.18 17.21 -11.90
CA CYS A 131 -4.44 17.02 -13.33
C CYS A 131 -5.91 16.69 -13.65
N SER A 132 -6.69 16.21 -12.68
CA SER A 132 -8.12 15.91 -12.86
C SER A 132 -9.03 17.14 -12.69
N ALA A 133 -8.44 18.31 -12.40
CA ALA A 133 -9.13 19.59 -12.18
C ALA A 133 -8.89 20.63 -13.31
N MET A 134 -8.37 20.18 -14.46
CA MET A 134 -8.32 20.93 -15.73
C MET A 134 -9.24 20.25 -16.75
#